data_AF-A0AAD4NE94-F1
#
_entry.id   AF-A0AAD4NE94-F1
#
_cell.length_a   1.000
_cell.length_b   1.000
_cell.length_c   1.000
_cell.angle_alpha   90.00
_cell.angle_beta   90.00
_cell.angle_gamma   90.00
#
_symmetry.space_group_name_H-M   'P 1'
#
loop_
_entity.id
_entity.type
_entity.pdbx_description
1 polymer ?
#
loop_
_entity_poly.entity_id
_entity_poly.type
_entity_poly.pdbx_seq_one_letter_code
_entity_poly.pdbx_strand_id
1 'polypeptide(L)'
;MDNYNILAEDTEPECSMPFPDELSKDAMKFELKKNTKFSGIIARVEKEFQRNERRRMIFYAIGESSNKCIALVEILKSKLGSGKNILYQWNIIKSSKSTDVWTPNDETMDRLIVEKNVPAIFIMISRDSFPAEYQCAGQQSSTEAFPSFLKTKKDQPTRSQLRSKPYLSSRSQEGTQEKSNKWQRGPRPRKETVKSDHKQNNG
;
A
#
# COMPACT_ATOMS: atom_id res chain seq x y z
N MET A 1 -6.60 9.06 -32.88
CA MET A 1 -5.14 9.30 -32.89
C MET A 1 -4.46 8.11 -33.58
N ASP A 2 -4.97 7.74 -34.76
CA ASP A 2 -5.08 6.31 -35.13
C ASP A 2 -4.07 5.88 -36.21
N ASN A 3 -3.24 6.83 -36.65
CA ASN A 3 -2.22 6.66 -37.68
C ASN A 3 -0.82 6.48 -37.08
N TYR A 4 -0.68 6.22 -35.77
CA TYR A 4 0.62 6.03 -35.10
C TYR A 4 0.62 4.79 -34.21
N ASN A 5 1.74 4.06 -34.25
CA ASN A 5 2.02 2.92 -33.38
C ASN A 5 3.22 3.23 -32.46
N ILE A 6 3.17 2.74 -31.23
CA ILE A 6 4.31 2.80 -30.29
C ILE A 6 5.23 1.62 -30.61
N LEU A 7 6.43 1.89 -31.14
CA LEU A 7 7.41 0.82 -31.42
C LEU A 7 8.28 0.48 -30.21
N ALA A 8 8.61 1.50 -29.40
CA ALA A 8 9.43 1.35 -28.21
C ALA A 8 9.01 2.35 -27.13
N GLU A 9 8.72 1.82 -25.95
CA GLU A 9 8.81 2.57 -24.68
C GLU A 9 10.29 2.58 -24.28
N ASP A 10 11.11 3.30 -25.05
CA ASP A 10 12.54 3.48 -24.80
C ASP A 10 12.72 4.41 -23.61
N THR A 11 12.65 3.83 -22.42
CA THR A 11 12.88 4.54 -21.17
C THR A 11 13.73 3.67 -20.26
N GLU A 12 15.00 4.03 -20.14
CA GLU A 12 15.69 3.90 -18.86
C GLU A 12 15.27 5.12 -18.01
N PRO A 13 14.39 4.95 -17.01
CA PRO A 13 13.91 6.09 -16.24
C PRO A 13 15.02 6.50 -15.26
N GLU A 14 15.80 7.51 -15.64
CA GLU A 14 16.82 8.09 -14.78
C GLU A 14 16.18 8.68 -13.52
N CYS A 15 16.17 7.90 -12.44
CA CYS A 15 15.70 8.35 -11.14
C CYS A 15 16.76 8.05 -10.08
N SER A 16 17.56 9.07 -9.78
CA SER A 16 18.60 9.04 -8.75
C SER A 16 18.05 8.61 -7.39
N MET A 17 18.84 7.77 -6.70
CA MET A 17 18.54 7.29 -5.35
C MET A 17 18.26 8.49 -4.42
N PRO A 18 17.08 8.60 -3.80
CA PRO A 18 16.69 9.79 -3.05
C PRO A 18 17.17 9.80 -1.60
N PHE A 19 17.71 8.68 -1.10
CA PHE A 19 18.15 8.55 0.29
C PHE A 19 19.61 9.01 0.45
N PRO A 20 19.97 9.60 1.61
CA PRO A 20 21.35 9.96 1.92
C PRO A 20 22.35 8.81 1.69
N ASP A 21 23.52 9.16 1.17
CA ASP A 21 24.61 8.23 0.86
C ASP A 21 25.00 7.34 2.05
N GLU A 22 25.06 7.92 3.25
CA GLU A 22 25.39 7.22 4.50
C GLU A 22 24.43 6.07 4.82
N LEU A 23 23.14 6.24 4.48
CA LEU A 23 22.11 5.23 4.68
C LEU A 23 21.98 4.28 3.49
N SER A 24 22.29 4.76 2.28
CA SER A 24 22.06 4.02 1.03
C SER A 24 23.26 3.20 0.54
N LYS A 25 24.47 3.44 1.06
CA LYS A 25 25.68 2.66 0.74
C LYS A 25 25.67 1.26 1.37
N ASP A 26 25.20 1.13 2.61
CA ASP A 26 25.08 -0.17 3.29
C ASP A 26 23.76 -0.91 2.98
N ALA A 27 22.74 -0.21 2.47
CA ALA A 27 21.44 -0.81 2.21
C ALA A 27 21.43 -1.76 1.00
N MET A 28 20.81 -2.93 1.16
CA MET A 28 20.56 -3.83 0.02
C MET A 28 19.47 -3.25 -0.88
N LYS A 29 19.77 -3.07 -2.17
CA LYS A 29 18.88 -2.42 -3.16
C LYS A 29 18.14 -3.46 -4.00
N PHE A 30 16.84 -3.24 -4.19
CA PHE A 30 15.93 -4.09 -4.95
C PHE A 30 15.10 -3.25 -5.92
N GLU A 31 15.35 -3.43 -7.21
CA GLU A 31 14.52 -2.86 -8.27
C GLU A 31 13.37 -3.82 -8.61
N LEU A 32 12.14 -3.30 -8.69
CA LEU A 32 11.00 -4.05 -9.21
C LEU A 32 10.63 -3.54 -10.59
N LYS A 33 10.82 -4.40 -11.59
CA LYS A 33 10.31 -4.26 -12.96
C LYS A 33 9.03 -5.08 -13.14
N LYS A 34 8.35 -4.88 -14.27
CA LYS A 34 7.08 -5.53 -14.64
C LYS A 34 7.10 -7.04 -14.39
N ASN A 35 8.20 -7.71 -14.76
CA ASN A 35 8.37 -9.16 -14.68
C ASN A 35 9.07 -9.68 -13.40
N THR A 36 9.44 -8.83 -12.44
CA THR A 36 10.11 -9.24 -11.20
C THR A 36 9.25 -10.19 -10.36
N LYS A 37 9.76 -11.37 -9.99
CA LYS A 37 9.02 -12.37 -9.18
C LYS A 37 9.21 -12.11 -7.69
N PHE A 38 8.10 -11.99 -6.94
CA PHE A 38 8.12 -11.74 -5.50
C PHE A 38 8.87 -12.80 -4.69
N SER A 39 8.69 -14.09 -5.02
CA SER A 39 9.29 -15.21 -4.28
C SER A 39 10.81 -15.10 -4.15
N GLY A 40 11.51 -14.70 -5.22
CA GLY A 40 12.97 -14.54 -5.21
C GLY A 40 13.45 -13.40 -4.31
N ILE A 41 12.76 -12.25 -4.33
CA ILE A 41 13.11 -11.13 -3.44
C ILE A 41 12.77 -11.48 -1.99
N ILE A 42 11.59 -12.06 -1.72
CA ILE A 42 11.16 -12.43 -0.37
C ILE A 42 12.16 -13.40 0.27
N ALA A 43 12.51 -14.49 -0.42
CA ALA A 43 13.44 -15.48 0.11
C ALA A 43 14.85 -14.89 0.37
N ARG A 44 15.31 -13.97 -0.50
CA ARG A 44 16.57 -13.24 -0.29
C ARG A 44 16.49 -12.32 0.92
N VAL A 45 15.44 -11.49 1.02
CA VAL A 45 15.22 -10.58 2.16
C VAL A 45 15.14 -11.34 3.47
N GLU A 46 14.39 -12.46 3.53
CA GLU A 46 14.25 -13.28 4.73
C GLU A 46 15.61 -13.85 5.19
N LYS A 47 16.41 -14.37 4.26
CA LYS A 47 17.77 -14.89 4.55
C LYS A 47 18.69 -13.82 5.11
N GLU A 48 18.68 -12.62 4.53
CA GLU A 48 19.50 -11.49 4.99
C GLU A 48 19.02 -10.95 6.35
N PHE A 49 17.71 -10.91 6.59
CA PHE A 49 17.15 -10.54 7.90
C PHE A 49 17.54 -11.57 8.97
N GLN A 50 17.49 -12.87 8.68
CA GLN A 50 17.88 -13.92 9.63
C GLN A 50 19.36 -13.83 10.04
N ARG A 51 20.23 -13.44 9.10
CA ARG A 51 21.69 -13.30 9.34
C ARG A 51 22.09 -12.09 10.17
N ASN A 52 21.20 -11.10 10.31
CA ASN A 52 21.48 -9.79 10.91
C ASN A 52 22.60 -8.95 10.24
N GLU A 53 23.20 -9.43 9.14
CA GLU A 53 24.29 -8.77 8.41
C GLU A 53 23.92 -7.39 7.86
N ARG A 54 22.66 -7.19 7.42
CA ARG A 54 22.18 -5.91 6.88
C ARG A 54 21.09 -5.31 7.76
N ARG A 55 21.24 -4.02 8.10
CA ARG A 55 20.28 -3.26 8.91
C ARG A 55 19.19 -2.58 8.07
N ARG A 56 19.49 -2.27 6.80
CA ARG A 56 18.65 -1.48 5.89
C ARG A 56 18.49 -2.16 4.53
N MET A 57 17.33 -1.96 3.90
CA MET A 57 17.00 -2.42 2.56
C MET A 57 16.22 -1.32 1.83
N ILE A 58 16.45 -1.16 0.53
CA ILE A 58 15.74 -0.20 -0.31
C ILE A 58 15.03 -0.96 -1.42
N PHE A 59 13.72 -0.77 -1.52
CA PHE A 59 12.89 -1.25 -2.62
C PHE A 59 12.49 -0.05 -3.46
N TYR A 60 12.62 -0.14 -4.78
CA TYR A 60 12.17 0.92 -5.67
C TYR A 60 11.58 0.39 -6.96
N ALA A 61 10.68 1.17 -7.54
CA ALA A 61 10.02 0.87 -8.80
C ALA A 61 9.53 2.14 -9.48
N ILE A 62 9.37 2.06 -10.80
CA ILE A 62 9.03 3.19 -11.65
C ILE A 62 7.87 2.78 -12.58
N GLY A 63 7.00 3.73 -12.89
CA GLY A 63 5.80 3.52 -13.70
C GLY A 63 4.86 2.48 -13.07
N GLU A 64 4.34 1.57 -13.92
CA GLU A 64 3.38 0.52 -13.55
C GLU A 64 3.85 -0.38 -12.39
N SER A 65 5.17 -0.52 -12.18
CA SER A 65 5.72 -1.40 -11.14
C SER A 65 5.64 -0.79 -9.73
N SER A 66 5.22 0.47 -9.59
CA SER A 66 5.10 1.17 -8.30
C SER A 66 4.16 0.47 -7.32
N ASN A 67 2.95 0.09 -7.77
CA ASN A 67 1.98 -0.66 -6.96
C ASN A 67 2.53 -2.00 -6.48
N LYS A 68 3.33 -2.64 -7.34
CA LYS A 68 3.98 -3.92 -7.08
C LYS A 68 5.11 -3.81 -6.03
N CYS A 69 5.81 -2.68 -5.99
CA CYS A 69 6.78 -2.36 -4.94
C CYS A 69 6.10 -2.22 -3.57
N ILE A 70 5.02 -1.43 -3.50
CA ILE A 70 4.25 -1.25 -2.26
C ILE A 70 3.74 -2.61 -1.74
N ALA A 71 3.09 -3.40 -2.60
CA ALA A 71 2.56 -4.72 -2.23
C ALA A 71 3.64 -5.68 -1.72
N LEU A 72 4.83 -5.70 -2.35
CA LEU A 72 5.96 -6.48 -1.87
C LEU A 72 6.41 -6.06 -0.46
N VAL A 73 6.53 -4.75 -0.22
CA VAL A 73 6.97 -4.23 1.08
C VAL A 73 5.96 -4.53 2.17
N GLU A 74 4.64 -4.44 1.92
CA GLU A 74 3.63 -4.82 2.91
C GLU A 74 3.68 -6.33 3.25
N ILE A 75 3.88 -7.19 2.25
CA ILE A 75 4.09 -8.64 2.46
C ILE A 75 5.35 -8.90 3.29
N LEU A 76 6.45 -8.18 3.00
CA LEU A 76 7.69 -8.28 3.76
C LEU A 76 7.53 -7.81 5.20
N LYS A 77 6.91 -6.65 5.44
CA LYS A 77 6.62 -6.17 6.81
C LYS A 77 5.76 -7.16 7.59
N SER A 78 4.76 -7.78 6.95
CA SER A 78 3.93 -8.81 7.57
C SER A 78 4.76 -10.03 8.01
N LYS A 79 5.68 -10.50 7.16
CA LYS A 79 6.58 -11.64 7.45
C LYS A 79 7.64 -11.31 8.52
N LEU A 80 8.27 -10.14 8.43
CA LEU A 80 9.41 -9.75 9.28
C LEU A 80 8.97 -9.12 10.62
N GLY A 81 7.80 -8.49 10.66
CA GLY A 81 7.22 -7.79 11.80
C GLY A 81 6.26 -8.63 12.65
N SER A 82 6.13 -9.94 12.39
CA SER A 82 5.32 -10.89 13.19
C SER A 82 5.93 -11.22 14.57
N GLY A 83 6.61 -10.26 15.21
CA GLY A 83 7.32 -10.43 16.48
C GLY A 83 7.65 -9.08 17.15
N LYS A 84 8.61 -9.06 18.08
CA LYS A 84 9.03 -7.83 18.80
C LYS A 84 9.92 -6.87 17.97
N ASN A 85 10.14 -7.15 16.68
CA ASN A 85 11.03 -6.37 15.83
C ASN A 85 10.32 -5.11 15.34
N ILE A 86 10.76 -3.95 15.82
CA ILE A 86 10.33 -2.66 15.29
C ILE A 86 10.94 -2.47 13.89
N LEU A 87 10.11 -2.05 12.94
CA LEU A 87 10.53 -1.69 11.58
C LEU A 87 10.24 -0.21 11.35
N TYR A 88 11.27 0.50 10.91
CA TYR A 88 11.20 1.88 10.46
C TYR A 88 11.17 1.89 8.94
N GLN A 89 10.26 2.65 8.37
CA GLN A 89 10.07 2.79 6.93
C GLN A 89 10.26 4.25 6.53
N TRP A 90 10.90 4.50 5.38
CA TRP A 90 10.97 5.83 4.77
C TRP A 90 10.58 5.74 3.31
N ASN A 91 9.45 6.36 2.97
CA ASN A 91 8.92 6.47 1.62
C ASN A 91 9.32 7.81 0.99
N ILE A 92 9.79 7.78 -0.26
CA ILE A 92 9.98 8.95 -1.11
C ILE A 92 9.35 8.67 -2.47
N ILE A 93 8.60 9.64 -2.98
CA ILE A 93 8.02 9.61 -4.33
C ILE A 93 8.72 10.68 -5.16
N LYS A 94 9.12 10.35 -6.38
CA LYS A 94 9.71 11.25 -7.38
C LYS A 94 8.95 11.13 -8.70
N SER A 95 9.10 12.12 -9.57
CA SER A 95 8.81 11.97 -10.99
C SER A 95 10.09 11.59 -11.70
N SER A 96 10.05 10.60 -12.60
CA SER A 96 11.12 10.30 -13.54
C SER A 96 10.64 10.62 -14.96
N LYS A 97 11.57 10.99 -15.84
CA LYS A 97 11.27 11.20 -17.25
C LYS A 97 11.22 9.86 -17.98
N SER A 98 10.42 9.83 -19.02
CA SER A 98 10.20 8.69 -19.90
C SER A 98 9.91 9.21 -21.30
N THR A 99 10.38 8.50 -22.32
CA THR A 99 10.27 8.89 -23.71
C THR A 99 9.60 7.78 -24.51
N ASP A 100 8.46 8.08 -25.11
CA ASP A 100 7.77 7.16 -26.01
C ASP A 100 8.12 7.50 -27.47
N VAL A 101 8.47 6.47 -28.23
CA VAL A 101 8.69 6.56 -29.67
C VAL A 101 7.45 6.10 -30.41
N TRP A 102 6.82 7.05 -31.11
CA TRP A 102 5.64 6.84 -31.94
C TRP A 102 6.06 6.93 -33.41
N THR A 103 5.89 5.85 -34.17
CA THR A 103 6.06 5.89 -35.62
C THR A 103 4.71 5.92 -36.31
N PRO A 104 4.57 6.69 -37.39
CA PRO A 104 3.35 6.69 -38.17
C PRO A 104 3.17 5.37 -38.93
N ASN A 105 1.92 5.10 -39.30
CA ASN A 105 1.51 3.99 -40.15
C ASN A 105 1.65 4.35 -41.63
N ASP A 106 1.61 5.65 -41.94
CA ASP A 106 1.79 6.21 -43.29
C ASP A 106 3.22 6.76 -43.42
N GLU A 107 3.96 6.33 -44.44
CA GLU A 107 5.37 6.76 -44.69
C GLU A 107 5.53 8.26 -45.00
N THR A 108 4.42 8.98 -45.21
CA THR A 108 4.39 10.43 -45.46
C THR A 108 4.36 11.30 -44.20
N MET A 109 4.31 10.69 -43.01
CA MET A 109 4.29 11.40 -41.72
C MET A 109 5.63 11.26 -41.00
N ASP A 110 5.91 12.19 -40.09
CA ASP A 110 7.14 12.18 -39.28
C ASP A 110 7.03 11.28 -38.03
N ARG A 111 8.17 10.78 -37.56
CA ARG A 111 8.28 10.10 -36.25
C ARG A 111 8.07 11.10 -35.12
N LEU A 112 7.18 10.78 -34.19
CA LEU A 112 6.92 11.57 -33.00
C LEU A 112 7.67 11.00 -31.78
N ILE A 113 8.27 11.90 -30.99
CA ILE A 113 8.94 11.59 -29.73
C ILE A 113 8.17 12.31 -28.62
N VAL A 114 7.65 11.58 -27.65
CA VAL A 114 6.82 12.14 -26.56
C VAL A 114 7.53 11.96 -25.22
N GLU A 115 7.96 13.05 -24.59
CA GLU A 115 8.39 13.03 -23.19
C GLU A 115 7.18 13.00 -22.24
N LYS A 116 7.13 11.99 -21.37
CA LYS A 116 6.13 11.83 -20.31
C LYS A 116 6.81 11.73 -18.94
N ASN A 117 6.10 12.16 -17.91
CA ASN A 117 6.52 12.01 -16.52
C ASN A 117 5.89 10.75 -15.91
N VAL A 118 6.70 9.83 -15.42
CA VAL A 118 6.26 8.58 -14.77
C VAL A 118 6.56 8.61 -13.27
N PRO A 119 5.65 8.12 -12.40
CA PRO A 119 5.90 8.10 -10.98
C PRO A 119 6.99 7.08 -10.64
N ALA A 120 7.87 7.44 -9.72
CA ALA A 120 8.89 6.59 -9.14
C ALA A 120 8.70 6.55 -7.62
N ILE A 121 8.65 5.35 -7.03
CA ILE A 121 8.55 5.17 -5.57
C ILE A 121 9.79 4.46 -5.03
N PHE A 122 10.29 4.98 -3.91
CA PHE A 122 11.42 4.46 -3.16
C PHE A 122 10.99 4.23 -1.72
N ILE A 123 11.24 3.03 -1.20
CA ILE A 123 10.86 2.61 0.14
C ILE A 123 12.09 2.00 0.81
N MET A 124 12.66 2.70 1.79
CA MET A 124 13.67 2.14 2.68
C MET A 124 12.99 1.48 3.87
N ILE A 125 13.38 0.23 4.17
CA ILE A 125 13.05 -0.47 5.42
C ILE A 125 14.33 -0.58 6.25
N SER A 126 14.25 -0.19 7.53
CA SER A 126 15.34 -0.17 8.49
C SER A 126 14.90 -0.83 9.79
N ARG A 127 15.83 -1.48 10.48
CA ARG A 127 15.64 -2.00 11.85
C ARG A 127 16.00 -0.97 12.93
N ASP A 128 16.80 0.02 12.54
CA ASP A 128 17.20 1.14 13.37
C ASP A 128 16.37 2.37 13.03
N SER A 129 16.10 3.22 14.01
CA SER A 129 15.52 4.53 13.75
C SER A 129 16.38 5.32 12.77
N PHE A 130 15.74 6.16 11.96
CA PHE A 130 16.47 7.14 11.17
C PHE A 130 17.03 8.25 12.09
N PRO A 131 18.19 8.83 11.78
CA PRO A 131 18.70 10.03 12.45
C PRO A 131 17.72 11.19 12.41
N ALA A 132 17.64 11.99 13.48
CA ALA A 132 16.74 13.13 13.59
C ALA A 132 16.96 14.20 12.50
N GLU A 133 18.19 14.31 12.00
CA GLU A 133 18.57 15.19 10.86
C GLU A 133 17.81 14.86 9.56
N TYR A 134 17.35 13.61 9.42
CA TYR A 134 16.61 13.14 8.26
C TYR A 134 15.11 12.96 8.55
N GLN A 135 14.61 13.45 9.68
CA GLN A 135 13.20 13.29 10.07
C GLN A 135 12.27 13.97 9.04
N CYS A 136 11.32 13.24 8.48
CA CYS A 136 10.38 13.80 7.50
C CYS A 136 9.02 13.08 7.48
N ALA A 137 8.02 13.70 6.87
CA ALA A 137 6.65 13.17 6.77
C ALA A 137 6.52 11.85 5.95
N GLY A 138 7.57 11.46 5.22
CA GLY A 138 7.64 10.18 4.52
C GLY A 138 8.04 8.99 5.41
N GLN A 139 8.40 9.24 6.67
CA GLN A 139 8.81 8.19 7.61
C GLN A 139 7.62 7.65 8.42
N GLN A 140 7.70 6.36 8.75
CA GLN A 140 6.68 5.62 9.52
C GLN A 140 7.39 4.60 10.41
N SER A 141 6.87 4.36 11.62
CA SER A 141 7.33 3.27 12.50
C SER A 141 6.23 2.24 12.73
N SER A 142 6.59 0.94 12.79
CA SER A 142 5.65 -0.12 13.19
C SER A 142 5.16 0.00 14.64
N THR A 143 5.77 0.87 15.45
CA THR A 143 5.32 1.19 16.82
C THR A 143 4.29 2.31 16.86
N GLU A 144 4.18 3.13 15.80
CA GLU A 144 3.15 4.16 15.71
C GLU A 144 1.79 3.46 15.54
N ALA A 145 0.92 3.66 16.53
CA ALA A 145 -0.25 2.82 16.72
C ALA A 145 -1.19 2.83 15.51
N PHE A 146 -1.91 1.71 15.34
CA PHE A 146 -2.93 1.48 14.30
C PHE A 146 -3.68 2.76 13.93
N PRO A 147 -3.84 3.04 12.62
CA PRO A 147 -4.48 4.27 12.17
C PRO A 147 -5.85 4.42 12.82
N SER A 148 -6.17 5.63 13.27
CA SER A 148 -7.33 5.92 14.13
C SER A 148 -8.69 5.44 13.58
N PHE A 149 -8.79 5.16 12.27
CA PHE A 149 -9.98 4.57 11.64
C PHE A 149 -10.17 3.07 11.91
N LEU A 150 -9.13 2.32 12.31
CA LEU A 150 -9.20 0.92 12.73
C LEU A 150 -9.46 0.73 14.23
N LYS A 151 -9.60 1.83 15.00
CA LYS A 151 -10.07 1.78 16.39
C LYS A 151 -11.52 1.28 16.41
N THR A 152 -11.69 -0.03 16.53
CA THR A 152 -13.00 -0.64 16.76
C THR A 152 -13.64 -0.04 18.03
N LYS A 153 -14.97 0.06 18.06
CA LYS A 153 -15.73 0.73 19.13
C LYS A 153 -15.70 0.03 20.52
N LYS A 154 -14.65 -0.73 20.83
CA LYS A 154 -14.46 -1.34 22.16
C LYS A 154 -13.75 -0.43 23.16
N ASP A 155 -12.91 0.49 22.68
CA ASP A 155 -12.13 1.39 23.55
C ASP A 155 -12.77 2.79 23.64
N GLN A 156 -14.08 2.87 23.90
CA GLN A 156 -14.65 4.07 24.50
C GLN A 156 -14.48 4.01 26.02
N PRO A 157 -13.90 5.04 26.68
CA PRO A 157 -13.90 5.09 28.13
C PRO A 157 -15.34 5.15 28.63
N THR A 158 -15.65 4.34 29.65
CA THR A 158 -16.96 4.34 30.29
C THR A 158 -17.29 5.72 30.85
N ARG A 159 -18.48 6.23 30.50
CA ARG A 159 -18.96 7.59 30.80
C ARG A 159 -19.38 7.74 32.28
N SER A 160 -18.45 7.51 33.21
CA SER A 160 -18.72 7.50 34.66
C SER A 160 -18.02 8.59 35.48
N GLN A 161 -17.12 9.39 34.89
CA GLN A 161 -16.37 10.46 35.59
C GLN A 161 -16.66 11.90 35.12
N LEU A 162 -17.91 12.19 34.76
CA LEU A 162 -18.39 13.57 34.58
C LEU A 162 -19.66 13.80 35.41
N ARG A 163 -19.47 13.92 36.73
CA ARG A 163 -20.53 14.28 37.69
C ARG A 163 -19.99 15.16 38.83
N SER A 164 -19.94 16.47 38.60
CA SER A 164 -20.07 17.48 39.66
C SER A 164 -20.30 18.90 39.10
N LYS A 165 -21.57 19.23 38.81
CA LYS A 165 -22.20 20.50 39.22
C LYS A 165 -23.72 20.44 39.03
N PRO A 166 -24.54 21.09 39.87
CA PRO A 166 -25.97 20.81 39.96
C PRO A 166 -26.86 21.86 39.29
N TYR A 167 -28.03 21.38 38.85
CA TYR A 167 -29.35 22.05 38.78
C TYR A 167 -29.47 23.53 38.37
N LEU A 168 -30.28 23.73 37.32
CA LEU A 168 -31.46 24.60 37.36
C LEU A 168 -32.58 23.99 36.48
N SER A 169 -33.84 24.26 36.86
CA SER A 169 -35.09 23.77 36.25
C SER A 169 -35.35 24.36 34.85
N SER A 170 -36.22 23.84 33.97
CA SER A 170 -37.61 23.32 34.13
C SER A 170 -37.94 22.24 33.05
N ARG A 171 -38.86 21.26 33.25
CA ARG A 171 -40.35 21.32 33.13
C ARG A 171 -40.79 22.08 31.85
N SER A 172 -41.57 21.55 30.89
CA SER A 172 -42.34 20.28 30.72
C SER A 172 -41.89 19.58 29.39
N GLN A 173 -42.57 18.65 28.69
CA GLN A 173 -43.86 17.93 28.83
C GLN A 173 -43.81 16.57 28.07
N GLU A 174 -44.96 15.91 27.88
CA GLU A 174 -45.13 14.63 27.16
C GLU A 174 -45.10 14.74 25.62
N GLY A 175 -44.76 13.63 24.95
CA GLY A 175 -44.81 13.53 23.49
C GLY A 175 -44.25 12.20 22.98
N THR A 176 -45.11 11.17 22.93
CA THR A 176 -44.79 9.87 22.30
C THR A 176 -44.47 10.04 20.82
N GLN A 177 -43.24 9.69 20.41
CA GLN A 177 -42.97 9.32 19.01
C GLN A 177 -41.82 8.31 18.93
N GLU A 178 -42.19 7.04 18.73
CA GLU A 178 -41.26 6.06 18.18
C GLU A 178 -40.77 6.55 16.81
N LYS A 179 -39.44 6.63 16.63
CA LYS A 179 -38.83 6.67 15.31
C LYS A 179 -37.84 5.53 15.21
N SER A 180 -38.29 4.47 14.56
CA SER A 180 -37.55 3.25 14.31
C SER A 180 -36.29 3.52 13.49
N ASN A 181 -35.18 2.90 13.89
CA ASN A 181 -33.92 3.00 13.17
C ASN A 181 -34.03 2.27 11.82
N LYS A 182 -34.09 3.06 10.75
CA LYS A 182 -34.20 2.66 9.33
C LYS A 182 -32.95 1.91 8.77
N TRP A 183 -32.36 0.97 9.51
CA TRP A 183 -31.27 0.08 9.03
C TRP A 183 -31.28 -1.33 9.65
N GLN A 184 -32.45 -1.93 9.86
CA GLN A 184 -32.52 -3.38 10.12
C GLN A 184 -32.29 -4.16 8.82
N ARG A 185 -31.07 -4.71 8.65
CA ARG A 185 -30.82 -5.74 7.64
C ARG A 185 -31.40 -7.06 8.14
N GLY A 186 -32.44 -7.57 7.45
CA GLY A 186 -33.03 -8.86 7.77
C GLY A 186 -32.04 -10.03 7.61
N PRO A 187 -32.29 -11.17 8.28
CA PRO A 187 -31.45 -12.36 8.16
C PRO A 187 -31.45 -12.91 6.73
N ARG A 188 -30.28 -13.33 6.25
CA ARG A 188 -30.13 -13.93 4.91
C ARG A 188 -30.81 -15.29 4.84
N PRO A 189 -31.54 -15.63 3.76
CA PRO A 189 -32.11 -16.96 3.59
C PRO A 189 -31.00 -18.02 3.40
N ARG A 190 -31.24 -19.19 4.00
CA ARG A 190 -30.38 -20.38 3.94
C ARG A 190 -30.53 -21.05 2.58
N LYS A 191 -29.43 -21.33 1.88
CA LYS A 191 -29.48 -22.13 0.63
C LYS A 191 -29.74 -23.59 0.96
N GLU A 192 -30.80 -24.15 0.39
CA GLU A 192 -31.05 -25.59 0.40
C GLU A 192 -30.24 -26.26 -0.71
N THR A 193 -29.64 -27.41 -0.38
CA THR A 193 -28.93 -28.26 -1.32
C THR A 193 -29.90 -29.15 -2.08
N VAL A 194 -30.15 -28.85 -3.35
CA VAL A 194 -30.87 -29.76 -4.25
C VAL A 194 -29.92 -30.88 -4.67
N LYS A 195 -30.28 -32.14 -4.37
CA LYS A 195 -29.64 -33.33 -4.94
C LYS A 195 -30.12 -33.50 -6.37
N SER A 196 -29.20 -33.72 -7.31
CA SER A 196 -29.52 -34.10 -8.69
C SER A 196 -29.26 -35.59 -8.90
N ASP A 197 -30.32 -36.40 -8.88
CA ASP A 197 -30.24 -37.81 -9.26
C ASP A 197 -30.05 -37.93 -10.78
N HIS A 198 -28.94 -38.55 -11.20
CA HIS A 198 -28.72 -38.97 -12.58
C HIS A 198 -29.32 -40.35 -12.80
N LYS A 199 -30.43 -40.43 -13.54
CA LYS A 199 -30.97 -41.71 -14.01
C LYS A 199 -30.44 -41.99 -15.41
N GLN A 200 -29.54 -42.96 -15.53
CA GLN A 200 -29.10 -43.50 -16.81
C GLN A 200 -30.29 -44.12 -17.54
N ASN A 201 -30.35 -43.95 -18.86
CA ASN A 201 -31.27 -44.68 -19.73
C ASN A 201 -30.45 -45.27 -20.89
N ASN A 202 -30.26 -46.59 -20.86
CA ASN A 202 -29.75 -47.36 -22.00
C ASN A 202 -30.96 -47.96 -22.73
N GLY A 203 -30.99 -47.81 -24.05
CA GLY A 203 -32.00 -48.34 -24.96
C GLY A 203 -31.68 -47.90 -26.37
#